data_AF-A0AAU7QBJ5-F1
#
_entry.id   AF-A0AAU7QBJ5-F1
#
_cell.length_a   1.000
_cell.length_b   1.000
_cell.length_c   1.000
_cell.angle_alpha   90.00
_cell.angle_beta   90.00
_cell.angle_gamma   90.00
#
_symmetry.space_group_name_H-M   'P 1'
#
loop_
_entity.id
_entity.type
_entity.pdbx_description
1 polymer ?
#
loop_
_entity_poly.entity_id
_entity_poly.type
_entity_poly.pdbx_seq_one_letter_code
_entity_poly.pdbx_strand_id
1 'polypeptide(L)'
;MNIRALAAIAAVLILTGCASSPMKSSQKENPRGAYLAQVANPGCLPRSSINNTLTPPVLYQGMVSCIKANNLSDGVLLFALAGSYSYFDALRVDTDQARQAHSTMLGEALKSITSAQQQAFWREINGRFSNKQQLTALCGQLQDIGKPVYSPSYVQTSQGSVAPGDSQLWHRALNGYMHCSTDVLSIR
;
A
#
# COMPACT_ATOMS: atom_id res chain seq x y z
N MET A 1 -65.01 -0.98 -57.09
CA MET A 1 -64.96 -0.61 -55.66
C MET A 1 -65.60 -1.74 -54.87
N ASN A 2 -64.79 -2.65 -54.34
CA ASN A 2 -65.19 -3.75 -53.47
C ASN A 2 -64.01 -4.15 -52.57
N ILE A 3 -64.36 -4.66 -51.40
CA ILE A 3 -63.62 -4.65 -50.13
C ILE A 3 -62.92 -6.01 -49.91
N ARG A 4 -61.87 -5.98 -49.08
CA ARG A 4 -61.34 -7.05 -48.18
C ARG A 4 -60.12 -7.83 -48.68
N ALA A 5 -58.95 -7.25 -48.45
CA ALA A 5 -57.73 -8.01 -48.22
C ALA A 5 -57.70 -8.45 -46.75
N LEU A 6 -57.75 -9.76 -46.53
CA LEU A 6 -57.56 -10.40 -45.22
C LEU A 6 -56.11 -10.87 -45.09
N ALA A 7 -55.61 -10.72 -43.87
CA ALA A 7 -54.24 -10.87 -43.42
C ALA A 7 -53.64 -12.27 -43.56
N ALA A 8 -52.31 -12.35 -43.64
CA ALA A 8 -51.53 -13.30 -42.86
C ALA A 8 -50.12 -12.76 -42.62
N ILE A 9 -49.84 -12.48 -41.35
CA ILE A 9 -48.56 -12.09 -40.77
C ILE A 9 -47.79 -13.38 -40.43
N ALA A 10 -46.50 -13.45 -40.76
CA ALA A 10 -45.52 -14.13 -39.91
C ALA A 10 -44.10 -13.67 -40.28
N ALA A 11 -43.58 -12.76 -39.47
CA ALA A 11 -42.19 -12.36 -39.44
C ALA A 11 -41.34 -13.45 -38.76
N VAL A 12 -40.20 -13.80 -39.35
CA VAL A 12 -39.13 -14.54 -38.65
C VAL A 12 -37.82 -13.81 -38.93
N LEU A 13 -37.49 -12.86 -38.06
CA LEU A 13 -36.16 -12.26 -37.96
C LEU A 13 -35.32 -13.17 -37.05
N ILE A 14 -34.41 -13.95 -37.63
CA ILE A 14 -33.44 -14.74 -36.89
C ILE A 14 -32.32 -13.80 -36.43
N LEU A 15 -32.43 -13.28 -35.21
CA LEU A 15 -31.33 -12.62 -34.53
C LEU A 15 -30.39 -13.69 -33.98
N THR A 16 -29.28 -13.93 -34.68
CA THR A 16 -28.15 -14.71 -34.17
C THR A 16 -27.45 -13.91 -33.07
N GLY A 17 -27.80 -14.17 -31.81
CA GLY A 17 -27.06 -13.67 -30.66
C GLY A 17 -25.77 -14.47 -30.47
N CYS A 18 -24.62 -13.80 -30.49
CA CYS A 18 -23.36 -14.38 -30.02
C CYS A 18 -23.47 -14.60 -28.51
N ALA A 19 -23.62 -15.86 -28.07
CA ALA A 19 -23.50 -16.22 -26.67
C ALA A 19 -22.02 -16.15 -26.27
N SER A 20 -21.60 -15.05 -25.63
CA SER A 20 -20.32 -15.00 -24.93
C SER A 20 -20.45 -15.83 -23.65
N SER A 21 -19.86 -17.02 -23.61
CA SER A 21 -19.73 -17.77 -22.35
C SER A 21 -18.89 -16.95 -21.36
N PRO A 22 -19.25 -16.90 -20.07
CA PRO A 22 -18.38 -16.30 -19.07
C PRO A 22 -17.14 -17.18 -18.95
N MET A 23 -16.01 -16.69 -19.46
CA MET A 23 -14.70 -17.30 -19.32
C MET A 23 -14.34 -17.29 -17.82
N LYS A 24 -14.47 -18.44 -17.17
CA LYS A 24 -14.06 -18.65 -15.77
C LYS A 24 -12.53 -18.70 -15.74
N SER A 25 -11.90 -17.53 -15.75
CA SER A 25 -10.46 -17.38 -15.54
C SER A 25 -10.11 -17.90 -14.15
N SER A 26 -9.54 -19.09 -14.08
CA SER A 26 -8.80 -19.56 -12.90
C SER A 26 -7.40 -18.95 -12.94
N GLN A 27 -7.32 -17.62 -12.95
CA GLN A 27 -6.10 -16.95 -12.51
C GLN A 27 -6.19 -16.82 -11.02
N LYS A 28 -5.16 -17.31 -10.34
CA LYS A 28 -4.87 -17.04 -8.94
C LYS A 28 -4.45 -15.55 -8.84
N GLU A 29 -5.36 -14.64 -9.17
CA GLU A 29 -5.19 -13.20 -8.89
C GLU A 29 -5.03 -13.11 -7.37
N ASN A 30 -3.88 -12.59 -6.91
CA ASN A 30 -3.76 -12.11 -5.55
C ASN A 30 -4.92 -11.09 -5.38
N PRO A 31 -5.94 -11.35 -4.54
CA PRO A 31 -7.10 -10.47 -4.49
C PRO A 31 -6.59 -9.07 -4.20
N ARG A 32 -6.80 -8.15 -5.16
CA ARG A 32 -6.36 -6.76 -5.07
C ARG A 32 -6.83 -6.21 -3.72
N GLY A 33 -5.92 -6.05 -2.76
CA GLY A 33 -6.20 -5.47 -1.44
C GLY A 33 -6.53 -6.42 -0.29
N ALA A 34 -5.73 -7.48 -0.12
CA ALA A 34 -5.66 -8.23 1.14
C ALA A 34 -4.20 -8.44 1.59
N TYR A 35 -3.39 -7.38 1.59
CA TYR A 35 -1.96 -7.45 1.93
C TYR A 35 -1.75 -7.85 3.39
N LEU A 36 -2.52 -7.28 4.31
CA LEU A 36 -2.33 -7.48 5.75
C LEU A 36 -2.77 -8.88 6.20
N ALA A 37 -3.76 -9.45 5.52
CA ALA A 37 -4.23 -10.82 5.78
C ALA A 37 -3.18 -11.89 5.44
N GLN A 38 -2.14 -11.54 4.67
CA GLN A 38 -1.09 -12.47 4.22
C GLN A 38 0.10 -12.53 5.17
N VAL A 39 0.11 -11.73 6.24
CA VAL A 39 1.21 -11.69 7.20
C VAL A 39 0.73 -12.01 8.62
N ALA A 40 1.60 -12.65 9.38
CA ALA A 40 1.36 -12.86 10.81
C ALA A 40 1.37 -11.51 11.55
N ASN A 41 0.59 -11.41 12.63
CA ASN A 41 0.61 -10.24 13.49
C ASN A 41 1.94 -10.20 14.29
N PRO A 42 2.80 -9.19 14.10
CA PRO A 42 4.07 -9.10 14.81
C PRO A 42 3.93 -8.52 16.24
N GLY A 43 2.72 -8.15 16.68
CA GLY A 43 2.51 -7.36 17.89
C GLY A 43 2.88 -5.89 17.68
N CYS A 44 2.85 -5.10 18.75
CA CYS A 44 3.38 -3.74 18.70
C CYS A 44 4.91 -3.79 18.75
N LEU A 45 5.56 -3.31 17.70
CA LEU A 45 7.01 -3.36 17.55
C LEU A 45 7.65 -2.08 18.12
N PRO A 46 8.43 -2.16 19.21
CA PRO A 46 9.19 -1.00 19.68
C PRO A 46 10.36 -0.69 18.73
N ARG A 47 10.86 0.55 18.75
CA ARG A 47 11.99 1.02 17.92
C ARG A 47 13.18 0.06 17.85
N SER A 48 13.53 -0.61 18.94
CA SER A 48 14.67 -1.54 19.02
C SER A 48 14.49 -2.82 18.19
N SER A 49 13.25 -3.20 17.88
CA SER A 49 12.91 -4.39 17.09
C SER A 49 12.76 -4.08 15.59
N ILE A 50 12.72 -2.80 15.22
CA ILE A 50 12.51 -2.35 13.85
C ILE A 50 13.84 -2.31 13.10
N ASN A 51 13.87 -3.00 11.96
CA ASN A 51 15.03 -3.08 11.06
C ASN A 51 14.56 -3.12 9.59
N ASN A 52 15.52 -3.14 8.67
CA ASN A 52 15.28 -3.05 7.23
C ASN A 52 14.88 -4.36 6.53
N THR A 53 14.63 -5.44 7.29
CA THR A 53 14.10 -6.69 6.75
C THR A 53 12.57 -6.76 6.80
N LEU A 54 11.92 -5.84 7.54
CA LEU A 54 10.48 -5.79 7.69
C LEU A 54 9.80 -5.20 6.45
N THR A 55 8.80 -5.91 5.93
CA THR A 55 8.04 -5.47 4.75
C THR A 55 6.88 -4.54 5.14
N PRO A 56 6.37 -3.70 4.21
CA PRO A 56 5.25 -2.80 4.49
C PRO A 56 4.00 -3.49 5.05
N PRO A 57 3.56 -4.68 4.57
CA PRO A 57 2.44 -5.38 5.20
C PRO A 57 2.69 -5.69 6.68
N VAL A 58 3.90 -6.14 7.05
CA VAL A 58 4.27 -6.43 8.45
C VAL A 58 4.30 -5.14 9.27
N LEU A 59 4.87 -4.07 8.73
CA LEU A 59 4.94 -2.77 9.41
C LEU A 59 3.54 -2.18 9.66
N TYR A 60 2.63 -2.26 8.68
CA TYR A 60 1.24 -1.83 8.88
C TYR A 60 0.49 -2.71 9.88
N GLN A 61 0.74 -4.02 9.90
CA GLN A 61 0.16 -4.89 10.92
C GLN A 61 0.69 -4.55 12.33
N GLY A 62 1.98 -4.22 12.44
CA GLY A 62 2.58 -3.71 13.68
C GLY A 62 1.99 -2.36 14.11
N MET A 63 1.78 -1.44 13.16
CA MET A 63 1.13 -0.15 13.40
C MET A 63 -0.26 -0.35 14.02
N VAL A 64 -1.08 -1.24 13.43
CA VAL A 64 -2.40 -1.60 13.98
C VAL A 64 -2.28 -2.09 15.42
N SER A 65 -1.33 -2.98 15.70
CA SER A 65 -1.11 -3.51 17.04
C SER A 65 -0.69 -2.42 18.04
N CYS A 66 0.18 -1.49 17.63
CA CYS A 66 0.56 -0.35 18.47
C CYS A 66 -0.60 0.60 18.75
N ILE A 67 -1.44 0.90 17.75
CA ILE A 67 -2.64 1.72 17.95
C ILE A 67 -3.61 1.05 18.93
N LYS A 68 -3.83 -0.26 18.80
CA LYS A 68 -4.69 -1.03 19.72
C LYS A 68 -4.16 -1.04 21.15
N ALA A 69 -2.84 -1.03 21.32
CA ALA A 69 -2.16 -0.93 22.61
C ALA A 69 -2.00 0.51 23.12
N ASN A 70 -2.57 1.51 22.44
CA ASN A 70 -2.41 2.93 22.72
C ASN A 70 -0.94 3.44 22.71
N ASN A 71 -0.03 2.69 22.08
CA ASN A 71 1.35 3.08 21.87
C ASN A 71 1.49 3.83 20.54
N LEU A 72 0.93 5.05 20.49
CA LEU A 72 0.81 5.80 19.24
C LEU A 72 2.17 6.24 18.69
N SER A 73 3.17 6.48 19.55
CA SER A 73 4.54 6.86 19.14
C SER A 73 5.19 5.82 18.24
N ASP A 74 5.19 4.55 18.67
CA ASP A 74 5.73 3.46 17.86
C ASP A 74 4.86 3.22 16.62
N GLY A 75 3.53 3.41 16.73
CA GLY A 75 2.62 3.39 15.59
C GLY A 75 3.01 4.41 14.50
N VAL A 76 3.39 5.64 14.87
CA VAL A 76 3.78 6.67 13.91
C VAL A 76 5.08 6.30 13.20
N LEU A 77 6.06 5.75 13.93
CA LEU A 77 7.30 5.28 13.32
C LEU A 77 7.03 4.16 12.31
N LEU A 78 6.19 3.17 12.67
CA LEU A 78 5.82 2.07 11.79
C LEU A 78 5.06 2.57 10.55
N PHE A 79 4.16 3.54 10.70
CA PHE A 79 3.47 4.19 9.58
C PHE A 79 4.45 4.88 8.62
N ALA A 80 5.34 5.71 9.17
CA ALA A 80 6.31 6.46 8.38
C ALA A 80 7.27 5.52 7.62
N LEU A 81 7.73 4.45 8.27
CA LEU A 81 8.59 3.45 7.65
C LEU A 81 7.83 2.63 6.60
N ALA A 82 6.62 2.14 6.91
CA ALA A 82 5.80 1.37 5.97
C ALA A 82 5.51 2.17 4.70
N GLY A 83 5.15 3.44 4.86
CA GLY A 83 4.91 4.33 3.73
C GLY A 83 6.16 4.57 2.90
N SER A 84 7.29 4.89 3.54
CA SER A 84 8.57 5.10 2.86
C SER A 84 9.03 3.85 2.09
N TYR A 85 8.89 2.67 2.70
CA TYR A 85 9.23 1.39 2.06
C TYR A 85 8.28 1.07 0.92
N SER A 86 6.98 1.29 1.07
CA SER A 86 6.02 1.09 -0.02
C SER A 86 6.28 2.04 -1.21
N TYR A 87 6.70 3.28 -0.94
CA TYR A 87 7.10 4.23 -1.99
C TYR A 87 8.39 3.80 -2.67
N PHE A 88 9.41 3.39 -1.91
CA PHE A 88 10.65 2.83 -2.43
C PHE A 88 10.40 1.61 -3.32
N ASP A 89 9.52 0.70 -2.89
CA ASP A 89 9.17 -0.51 -3.62
C ASP A 89 8.39 -0.18 -4.90
N ALA A 90 7.51 0.81 -4.86
CA ALA A 90 6.84 1.33 -6.05
C ALA A 90 7.84 1.90 -7.08
N LEU A 91 8.89 2.60 -6.63
CA LEU A 91 9.92 3.13 -7.52
C LEU A 91 10.78 2.02 -8.16
N ARG A 92 10.99 0.89 -7.46
CA ARG A 92 11.78 -0.24 -7.96
C ARG A 92 11.01 -1.15 -8.90
N VAL A 93 9.73 -1.37 -8.61
CA VAL A 93 8.86 -2.31 -9.33
C VAL A 93 8.16 -1.62 -10.51
N ASP A 94 7.85 -0.31 -10.38
CA ASP A 94 7.25 0.55 -11.40
C ASP A 94 5.93 0.02 -12.02
N THR A 95 5.14 -0.69 -11.22
CA THR A 95 3.78 -1.13 -11.62
C THR A 95 2.70 -0.31 -10.93
N ASP A 96 1.52 -0.26 -11.54
CA ASP A 96 0.35 0.39 -10.92
C ASP A 96 -0.04 -0.25 -9.59
N GLN A 97 0.09 -1.58 -9.49
CA GLN A 97 -0.13 -2.28 -8.22
C GLN A 97 0.83 -1.78 -7.14
N ALA A 98 2.13 -1.67 -7.44
CA ALA A 98 3.10 -1.20 -6.47
C ALA A 98 2.83 0.26 -6.06
N ARG A 99 2.47 1.12 -7.01
CA ARG A 99 2.04 2.51 -6.75
C ARG A 99 0.81 2.61 -5.85
N GLN A 100 -0.15 1.69 -5.99
CA GLN A 100 -1.39 1.67 -5.21
C GLN A 100 -1.26 0.92 -3.87
N ALA A 101 -0.18 0.17 -3.66
CA ALA A 101 -0.03 -0.70 -2.50
C ALA A 101 -0.08 0.07 -1.18
N HIS A 102 0.56 1.24 -1.13
CA HIS A 102 0.57 2.11 0.05
C HIS A 102 -0.84 2.43 0.56
N SER A 103 -1.66 3.06 -0.29
CA SER A 103 -3.01 3.50 0.07
C SER A 103 -3.94 2.32 0.37
N THR A 104 -3.75 1.21 -0.34
CA THR A 104 -4.51 -0.02 -0.11
C THR A 104 -4.21 -0.61 1.27
N MET A 105 -2.92 -0.81 1.61
CA MET A 105 -2.51 -1.34 2.91
C MET A 105 -2.92 -0.43 4.07
N LEU A 106 -2.76 0.88 3.92
CA LEU A 106 -3.19 1.85 4.92
C LEU A 106 -4.72 1.78 5.13
N GLY A 107 -5.49 1.68 4.03
CA GLY A 107 -6.93 1.51 4.09
C GLY A 107 -7.35 0.22 4.82
N GLU A 108 -6.68 -0.90 4.54
CA GLU A 108 -6.88 -2.17 5.28
C GLU A 108 -6.57 -2.00 6.77
N ALA A 109 -5.44 -1.37 7.10
CA ALA A 109 -5.01 -1.16 8.48
C ALA A 109 -6.02 -0.33 9.28
N LEU A 110 -6.47 0.80 8.72
CA LEU A 110 -7.40 1.71 9.38
C LEU A 110 -8.79 1.08 9.56
N LYS A 111 -9.25 0.26 8.60
CA LYS A 111 -10.50 -0.52 8.74
C LYS A 111 -10.46 -1.52 9.91
N SER A 112 -9.27 -1.91 10.38
CA SER A 112 -9.10 -2.90 11.45
C SER A 112 -9.11 -2.31 12.88
N ILE A 113 -9.25 -0.98 13.00
CA ILE A 113 -9.29 -0.22 14.25
C ILE A 113 -10.55 0.66 14.31
N THR A 114 -10.92 1.10 15.52
CA THR A 114 -12.12 1.93 15.72
C THR A 114 -11.92 3.37 15.23
N SER A 115 -13.00 4.09 14.95
CA SER A 115 -12.92 5.51 14.57
C SER A 115 -12.22 6.38 15.63
N ALA A 116 -12.41 6.07 16.93
CA ALA A 116 -11.72 6.75 18.02
C ALA A 116 -10.20 6.50 17.98
N GLN A 117 -9.79 5.26 17.70
CA GLN A 117 -8.38 4.90 17.52
C GLN A 117 -7.77 5.60 16.29
N GLN A 118 -8.49 5.64 15.16
CA GLN A 118 -8.05 6.38 13.98
C GLN A 118 -7.85 7.87 14.30
N GLN A 119 -8.81 8.50 14.99
CA GLN A 119 -8.72 9.91 15.34
C GLN A 119 -7.54 10.19 16.29
N ALA A 120 -7.34 9.34 17.30
CA ALA A 120 -6.20 9.46 18.20
C ALA A 120 -4.87 9.33 17.44
N PHE A 121 -4.78 8.35 16.53
CA PHE A 121 -3.60 8.12 15.72
C PHE A 121 -3.28 9.28 14.77
N TRP A 122 -4.30 9.80 14.07
CA TRP A 122 -4.11 10.95 13.18
C TRP A 122 -3.69 12.22 13.92
N ARG A 123 -4.16 12.39 15.16
CA ARG A 123 -3.71 13.49 16.02
C ARG A 123 -2.23 13.37 16.35
N GLU A 124 -1.76 12.16 16.67
CA GLU A 124 -0.33 11.89 16.94
C GLU A 124 0.53 12.13 15.69
N ILE A 125 0.10 11.64 14.52
CA ILE A 125 0.77 11.92 13.23
C ILE A 125 0.86 13.41 12.99
N ASN A 126 -0.25 14.13 13.07
CA ASN A 126 -0.30 15.57 12.81
C ASN A 126 0.59 16.35 13.78
N GLY A 127 0.59 15.98 15.07
CA GLY A 127 1.46 16.59 16.07
C GLY A 127 2.94 16.44 15.74
N ARG A 128 3.36 15.26 15.27
CA ARG A 128 4.75 14.98 14.91
C ARG A 128 5.16 15.60 13.58
N PHE A 129 4.30 15.54 12.58
CA PHE A 129 4.66 15.93 11.21
C PHE A 129 4.60 17.45 11.03
N SER A 130 3.72 18.15 11.76
CA SER A 130 3.68 19.62 11.76
C SER A 130 4.79 20.25 12.59
N ASN A 131 5.40 19.51 13.52
CA ASN A 131 6.53 19.98 14.30
C ASN A 131 7.86 19.65 13.58
N LYS A 132 8.55 20.68 13.09
CA LYS A 132 9.81 20.54 12.33
C LYS A 132 10.86 19.70 13.08
N GLN A 133 11.04 19.89 14.37
CA GLN A 133 12.04 19.17 15.15
C GLN A 133 11.68 17.68 15.27
N GLN A 134 10.41 17.37 15.53
CA GLN A 134 9.95 15.99 15.64
C GLN A 134 9.97 15.27 14.29
N LEU A 135 9.61 15.96 13.19
CA LEU A 135 9.74 15.43 11.84
C LEU A 135 11.21 15.14 11.49
N THR A 136 12.12 16.08 11.77
CA THR A 136 13.57 15.86 11.57
C THR A 136 14.07 14.66 12.36
N ALA A 137 13.67 14.53 13.64
CA ALA A 137 14.05 13.38 14.46
C ALA A 137 13.51 12.06 13.89
N LEU A 138 12.26 12.04 13.42
CA LEU A 138 11.66 10.88 12.77
C LEU A 138 12.39 10.52 11.48
N CYS A 139 12.70 11.50 10.63
CA CYS A 139 13.50 11.30 9.43
C CYS A 139 14.89 10.71 9.73
N GLY A 140 15.57 11.19 10.78
CA GLY A 140 16.82 10.61 11.25
C GLY A 140 16.67 9.13 11.63
N GLN A 141 15.60 8.77 12.35
CA GLN A 141 15.34 7.37 12.69
C GLN A 141 15.13 6.49 11.44
N LEU A 142 14.42 6.99 10.42
CA LEU A 142 14.21 6.25 9.17
C LEU A 142 15.53 6.09 8.39
N GLN A 143 16.39 7.12 8.39
CA GLN A 143 17.72 7.06 7.77
C GLN A 143 18.61 6.03 8.48
N ASP A 144 18.61 6.01 9.82
CA ASP A 144 19.38 5.06 10.64
C ASP A 144 18.94 3.60 10.42
N ILE A 145 17.64 3.36 10.22
CA ILE A 145 17.11 2.02 9.88
C ILE A 145 17.58 1.62 8.48
N GLY A 146 17.58 2.58 7.56
CA GLY A 146 18.08 2.40 6.19
C GLY A 146 17.08 1.76 5.24
N LYS A 147 17.54 1.60 4.00
CA LYS A 147 16.73 1.08 2.88
C LYS A 147 16.39 -0.41 3.07
N PRO A 148 15.27 -0.88 2.50
CA PRO A 148 14.94 -2.30 2.44
C PRO A 148 16.08 -3.18 1.92
N VAL A 149 16.27 -4.34 2.56
CA VAL A 149 17.16 -5.42 2.08
C VAL A 149 16.40 -6.62 1.52
N TYR A 150 15.07 -6.56 1.49
CA TYR A 150 14.21 -7.60 0.95
C TYR A 150 13.85 -7.38 -0.53
N SER A 151 13.43 -8.46 -1.19
CA SER A 151 12.74 -8.40 -2.49
C SER A 151 11.23 -8.15 -2.27
N PRO A 152 10.59 -7.17 -2.94
CA PRO A 152 9.21 -6.79 -2.66
C PRO A 152 8.19 -7.76 -3.28
N SER A 153 8.25 -9.04 -2.90
CA SER A 153 7.37 -10.11 -3.42
C SER A 153 5.89 -9.83 -3.19
N TYR A 154 5.55 -9.04 -2.17
CA TYR A 154 4.17 -8.66 -1.84
C TYR A 154 3.49 -7.80 -2.93
N VAL A 155 4.24 -7.15 -3.82
CA VAL A 155 3.72 -6.34 -4.95
C VAL A 155 4.23 -6.80 -6.32
N GLN A 156 4.99 -7.89 -6.37
CA GLN A 156 5.45 -8.47 -7.63
C GLN A 156 4.37 -9.40 -8.21
N THR A 157 3.99 -9.17 -9.46
CA THR A 157 3.04 -10.00 -10.20
C THR A 157 3.72 -11.03 -11.11
N SER A 158 5.02 -10.87 -11.38
CA SER A 158 5.81 -11.75 -12.24
C SER A 158 7.16 -12.09 -11.59
N GLN A 159 7.75 -13.22 -11.99
CA GLN A 159 9.05 -13.72 -11.51
C GLN A 159 10.25 -12.92 -12.05
N GLY A 160 10.07 -11.65 -12.39
CA GLY A 160 11.15 -10.78 -12.86
C GLY A 160 12.05 -10.34 -11.70
N SER A 161 13.36 -10.20 -11.95
CA SER A 161 14.27 -9.60 -10.98
C SER A 161 13.98 -8.11 -10.83
N VAL A 162 13.50 -7.70 -9.66
CA VAL A 162 13.39 -6.28 -9.30
C VAL A 162 14.81 -5.74 -9.05
N ALA A 163 15.15 -4.61 -9.68
CA ALA A 163 16.44 -3.99 -9.48
C ALA A 163 16.69 -3.71 -7.98
N PRO A 164 17.87 -4.03 -7.44
CA PRO A 164 18.21 -3.62 -6.08
C PRO A 164 18.20 -2.09 -6.04
N GLY A 165 17.34 -1.50 -5.21
CA GLY A 165 17.35 -0.04 -5.05
C GLY A 165 18.60 0.39 -4.32
N ASP A 166 19.18 1.49 -4.77
CA ASP A 166 20.37 2.10 -4.19
C ASP A 166 20.00 3.13 -3.12
N SER A 167 21.04 3.76 -2.55
CA SER A 167 20.86 4.82 -1.56
C SER A 167 20.17 6.06 -2.16
N GLN A 168 20.36 6.37 -3.44
CA GLN A 168 19.72 7.52 -4.07
C GLN A 168 18.20 7.33 -4.16
N LEU A 169 17.77 6.13 -4.53
CA LEU A 169 16.35 5.77 -4.56
C LEU A 169 15.73 5.79 -3.17
N TRP A 170 16.49 5.41 -2.14
CA TRP A 170 16.05 5.51 -0.75
C TRP A 170 15.84 6.97 -0.31
N HIS A 171 16.78 7.86 -0.61
CA HIS A 171 16.61 9.29 -0.34
C HIS A 171 15.41 9.86 -1.10
N ARG A 172 15.20 9.45 -2.35
CA ARG A 172 14.03 9.85 -3.13
C ARG A 172 12.72 9.37 -2.50
N ALA A 173 12.68 8.16 -1.96
CA ALA A 173 11.50 7.65 -1.26
C ALA A 173 11.20 8.41 0.04
N LEU A 174 12.24 8.67 0.85
CA LEU A 174 12.11 9.48 2.08
C LEU A 174 11.65 10.91 1.79
N ASN A 175 12.21 11.56 0.77
CA ASN A 175 11.78 12.90 0.36
C ASN A 175 10.36 12.88 -0.23
N GLY A 176 10.08 11.93 -1.12
CA GLY A 176 8.79 11.83 -1.82
C GLY A 176 7.62 11.50 -0.89
N TYR A 177 7.84 10.71 0.16
CA TYR A 177 6.78 10.29 1.08
C TYR A 177 6.75 11.11 2.37
N MET A 178 7.89 11.25 3.05
CA MET A 178 7.98 11.91 4.36
C MET A 178 8.39 13.39 4.27
N HIS A 179 8.76 13.88 3.07
CA HIS A 179 9.35 15.21 2.89
C HIS A 179 10.58 15.44 3.78
N CYS A 180 11.34 14.37 4.06
CA CYS A 180 12.59 14.49 4.78
C CYS A 180 13.55 15.39 3.99
N SER A 181 14.11 16.40 4.65
CA SER A 181 15.15 17.22 4.03
C SER A 181 16.32 16.32 3.64
N THR A 182 16.72 16.42 2.38
CA THR A 182 17.89 15.72 1.83
C THR A 182 19.18 16.49 2.03
N ASP A 183 19.13 17.62 2.75
CA ASP A 183 20.30 18.40 3.14
C ASP A 183 21.06 17.69 4.27
N VAL A 184 21.48 16.45 4.02
CA VAL A 184 22.72 15.97 4.61
C VAL A 184 23.80 16.68 3.82
N LEU A 185 24.19 17.86 4.31
CA LEU A 185 25.46 18.46 4.00
C LEU A 185 26.50 17.34 4.01
N SER A 186 27.06 17.09 2.84
CA SER A 186 28.31 16.38 2.66
C SER A 186 29.38 17.14 3.44
N ILE A 187 29.46 16.94 4.74
CA ILE A 187 30.65 17.23 5.52
C ILE A 187 31.50 15.95 5.42
N ARG A 188 32.26 15.88 4.33
CA ARG A 188 33.52 15.14 4.31
C ARG A 188 34.62 16.09 4.75
#